data_AF-A0AAU7NNQ6-F1
#
_entry.id   AF-A0AAU7NNQ6-F1
#
_cell.length_a   1.000
_cell.length_b   1.000
_cell.length_c   1.000
_cell.angle_alpha   90.00
_cell.angle_beta   90.00
_cell.angle_gamma   90.00
#
_symmetry.space_group_name_H-M   'P 1'
#
loop_
_entity.id
_entity.type
_entity.pdbx_description
1 polymer ?
#
loop_
_entity_poly.entity_id
_entity_poly.type
_entity_poly.pdbx_seq_one_letter_code
_entity_poly.pdbx_strand_id
1 'polypeptide(L)'
;MKNSNRIDRRTIYTVNVIKDSFLELIQDKPYSKISIKEICKVADISRSTFYLHFKSINDVLNAILDYAIKMTSPDYLKISNFSIDYLKENESLIPACQRVGSSEKYRKLLLDPELTEYIVGRIMIRERNRVVPAIQEKTGLSKEDAETLFLYTLHGSFAVNRANQFRKNNKWYHDVQLLNNFTLNGYNALN
;
A
#
# COMPACT_ATOMS: atom_id res chain seq x y z
N MET A 1 29.76 8.48 26.71
CA MET A 1 29.09 7.83 25.56
C MET A 1 27.91 7.04 26.11
N LYS A 2 26.66 7.40 25.80
CA LYS A 2 25.45 6.72 26.31
C LYS A 2 24.53 6.31 25.16
N ASN A 3 24.43 4.99 25.00
CA ASN A 3 23.36 4.15 24.43
C ASN A 3 22.73 4.47 23.06
N SER A 4 23.30 3.80 22.06
CA SER A 4 22.67 3.10 20.93
C SER A 4 21.13 2.87 21.03
N ASN A 5 20.39 3.44 20.08
CA ASN A 5 19.23 2.91 19.35
C ASN A 5 18.09 2.17 20.10
N ARG A 6 17.67 2.63 21.28
CA ARG A 6 16.27 2.43 21.70
C ARG A 6 15.43 3.52 21.05
N ILE A 7 14.65 3.19 20.01
CA ILE A 7 13.61 4.10 19.50
C ILE A 7 12.77 4.55 20.70
N ASP A 8 12.72 5.86 20.94
CA ASP A 8 12.01 6.42 22.09
C ASP A 8 10.53 6.01 22.03
N ARG A 9 10.06 5.32 23.07
CA ARG A 9 8.67 4.89 23.19
C ARG A 9 7.70 6.06 23.06
N ARG A 10 8.08 7.24 23.55
CA ARG A 10 7.28 8.46 23.41
C ARG A 10 7.18 8.87 21.94
N THR A 11 8.27 8.79 21.18
CA THR A 11 8.24 9.06 19.73
C THR A 11 7.32 8.08 19.00
N ILE A 12 7.40 6.77 19.30
CA ILE A 12 6.52 5.77 18.68
C ILE A 12 5.05 6.07 19.00
N TYR A 13 4.75 6.33 20.27
CA TYR A 13 3.40 6.67 20.72
C TYR A 13 2.87 7.89 19.97
N THR A 14 3.62 9.01 19.97
CA THR A 14 3.21 10.25 19.30
C THR A 14 2.99 10.03 17.80
N VAL A 15 3.87 9.28 17.13
CA VAL A 15 3.71 8.95 15.71
C VAL A 15 2.42 8.15 15.47
N ASN A 16 2.11 7.18 16.34
CA ASN A 16 0.90 6.37 16.19
C ASN A 16 -0.37 7.20 16.39
N VAL A 17 -0.46 8.02 17.45
CA VAL A 17 -1.65 8.85 17.68
C VAL A 17 -1.88 9.88 16.57
N ILE A 18 -0.81 10.42 15.97
CA ILE A 18 -0.93 11.30 14.78
C ILE A 18 -1.52 10.54 13.59
N LYS A 19 -1.06 9.31 13.32
CA LYS A 19 -1.57 8.48 12.22
C LYS A 19 -3.02 8.09 12.46
N ASP A 20 -3.36 7.66 13.66
CA ASP A 20 -4.72 7.25 14.01
C ASP A 20 -5.68 8.44 13.92
N SER A 21 -5.27 9.63 14.38
CA SER A 21 -6.05 10.86 14.24
C SER A 21 -6.28 11.26 12.78
N PHE A 22 -5.29 11.07 11.91
CA PHE A 22 -5.48 11.28 10.47
C PHE A 22 -6.47 10.27 9.88
N LEU A 23 -6.35 8.98 10.25
CA LEU A 23 -7.22 7.91 9.75
C LEU A 23 -8.66 8.05 10.24
N GLU A 24 -8.87 8.64 11.42
CA GLU A 24 -10.19 9.04 11.92
C GLU A 24 -10.78 10.16 11.06
N LEU A 25 -10.03 11.25 10.87
CA LEU A 25 -10.50 12.41 10.11
C LEU A 25 -10.86 12.07 8.65
N ILE A 26 -10.13 11.17 8.01
CA ILE A 26 -10.39 10.75 6.63
C ILE A 26 -11.61 9.84 6.48
N GLN A 27 -12.18 9.31 7.58
CA GLN A 27 -13.49 8.63 7.52
C GLN A 27 -14.62 9.63 7.24
N ASP A 28 -14.47 10.86 7.75
CA ASP A 28 -15.53 11.86 7.77
C ASP A 28 -15.41 12.94 6.69
N LYS A 29 -14.18 13.22 6.21
CA LYS A 29 -13.96 14.27 5.21
C LYS A 29 -12.86 13.91 4.19
N PRO A 30 -12.93 14.49 2.97
CA PRO A 30 -11.89 14.30 1.95
C PRO A 30 -10.51 14.75 2.44
N TYR A 31 -9.46 14.11 1.91
CA TYR A 31 -8.08 14.43 2.24
C TYR A 31 -7.76 15.93 2.15
N SER A 32 -8.22 16.59 1.08
CA SER A 32 -7.99 18.01 0.79
C SER A 32 -8.57 18.97 1.85
N LYS A 33 -9.45 18.49 2.74
CA LYS A 33 -10.06 19.26 3.83
C LYS A 33 -9.42 19.01 5.19
N ILE A 34 -8.49 18.07 5.31
CA ILE A 34 -7.82 17.77 6.57
C ILE A 34 -6.73 18.81 6.82
N SER A 35 -6.65 19.36 8.03
CA SER A 35 -5.60 20.29 8.43
C SER A 35 -4.72 19.75 9.57
N ILE A 36 -3.47 20.22 9.66
CA ILE A 36 -2.57 19.93 10.79
C ILE A 36 -3.22 20.34 12.12
N LYS A 37 -4.00 21.43 12.13
CA LYS A 37 -4.70 21.91 13.32
C LYS A 37 -5.69 20.85 13.84
N GLU A 38 -6.46 20.24 12.96
CA GLU A 38 -7.44 19.21 13.33
C GLU A 38 -6.75 17.94 13.79
N ILE A 39 -5.70 17.50 13.08
CA ILE A 39 -4.90 16.34 13.50
C ILE A 39 -4.34 16.56 14.91
N CYS A 40 -3.75 17.73 15.18
CA CYS A 40 -3.22 18.05 16.51
C CYS A 40 -4.31 18.05 17.59
N LYS A 41 -5.52 18.53 17.24
CA LYS A 41 -6.67 18.55 18.16
C LYS A 41 -7.14 17.13 18.51
N VAL A 42 -7.27 16.26 17.51
CA VAL A 42 -7.71 14.87 17.71
C VAL A 42 -6.64 14.06 18.44
N ALA A 43 -5.36 14.26 18.10
CA ALA A 43 -4.23 13.57 18.72
C ALA A 43 -3.89 14.06 20.14
N ASP A 44 -4.52 15.13 20.62
CA ASP A 44 -4.20 15.83 21.86
C ASP A 44 -2.72 16.23 21.98
N ILE A 45 -2.20 16.91 20.95
CA ILE A 45 -0.81 17.40 20.91
C ILE A 45 -0.71 18.85 20.45
N SER A 46 0.43 19.49 20.75
CA SER A 46 0.77 20.79 20.19
C SER A 46 1.23 20.68 18.73
N ARG A 47 1.09 21.78 17.97
CA ARG A 47 1.69 21.88 16.61
C ARG A 47 3.20 21.70 16.64
N SER A 48 3.87 22.24 17.65
CA SER A 48 5.32 22.06 17.82
C SER A 48 5.67 20.58 17.94
N THR A 49 4.86 19.81 18.68
CA THR A 49 5.01 18.34 18.80
C THR A 49 4.76 17.63 17.48
N PHE A 50 3.76 18.04 16.69
CA PHE A 50 3.54 17.49 15.35
C PHE A 50 4.79 17.67 14.47
N TYR A 51 5.36 18.88 14.46
CA TYR A 51 6.53 19.21 13.63
C TYR A 51 7.83 18.54 14.06
N LEU A 52 7.90 17.95 15.26
CA LEU A 52 9.01 17.06 15.64
C LEU A 52 9.01 15.75 14.86
N HIS A 53 7.87 15.33 14.30
CA HIS A 53 7.70 14.03 13.66
C HIS A 53 7.35 14.12 12.17
N PHE A 54 6.59 15.14 11.75
CA PHE A 54 6.11 15.30 10.37
C PHE A 54 6.20 16.76 9.93
N LYS A 55 6.60 17.02 8.69
CA LYS A 55 6.67 18.39 8.15
C LYS A 55 5.34 18.80 7.50
N SER A 56 4.55 17.82 7.07
CA SER A 56 3.31 18.02 6.33
C SER A 56 2.32 16.88 6.55
N ILE A 57 1.06 17.09 6.12
CA ILE A 57 0.04 16.04 6.07
C ILE A 57 0.44 14.92 5.09
N ASN A 58 1.13 15.27 4.00
CA ASN A 58 1.70 14.30 3.07
C ASN A 58 2.68 13.34 3.74
N ASP A 59 3.49 13.80 4.69
CA ASP A 59 4.41 12.93 5.42
C ASP A 59 3.66 11.93 6.30
N VAL A 60 2.55 12.34 6.90
CA VAL A 60 1.66 11.45 7.67
C VAL A 60 1.05 10.39 6.74
N LEU A 61 0.51 10.81 5.60
CA LEU A 61 -0.04 9.92 4.57
C LEU A 61 1.00 8.90 4.10
N ASN A 62 2.21 9.34 3.77
CA ASN A 62 3.30 8.47 3.37
C ASN A 62 3.65 7.46 4.46
N ALA A 63 3.73 7.89 5.72
CA ALA A 63 4.04 7.00 6.83
C ALA A 63 2.93 5.96 7.11
N ILE A 64 1.68 6.28 6.76
CA ILE A 64 0.55 5.35 6.79
C ILE A 64 0.65 4.34 5.64
N LEU A 65 0.82 4.82 4.41
CA LEU A 65 0.93 3.98 3.22
C LEU A 65 2.14 3.05 3.31
N ASP A 66 3.31 3.56 3.70
CA ASP A 66 4.53 2.78 3.84
C ASP A 66 4.38 1.68 4.90
N TYR A 67 3.64 1.95 5.99
CA TYR A 67 3.32 0.93 6.99
C TYR A 67 2.42 -0.16 6.41
N ALA A 68 1.40 0.23 5.65
CA ALA A 68 0.47 -0.70 5.01
C ALA A 68 1.16 -1.55 3.91
N ILE A 69 2.11 -0.98 3.17
CA ILE A 69 2.88 -1.63 2.11
C ILE A 69 3.94 -2.59 2.67
N LYS A 70 4.63 -2.21 3.77
CA LYS A 70 5.75 -2.96 4.37
C LYS A 70 5.45 -4.41 4.71
N MET A 71 4.19 -4.79 4.77
CA MET A 71 3.79 -6.13 5.15
C MET A 71 3.84 -7.14 3.98
N THR A 72 4.30 -6.76 2.77
CA THR A 72 4.30 -7.59 1.55
C THR A 72 5.60 -8.37 1.32
N SER A 73 5.53 -9.50 0.59
CA SER A 73 6.68 -10.21 0.00
C SER A 73 6.52 -10.23 -1.53
N PRO A 74 7.60 -10.12 -2.34
CA PRO A 74 7.52 -10.24 -3.81
C PRO A 74 7.48 -11.70 -4.27
N ASP A 75 7.57 -12.66 -3.35
CA ASP A 75 7.64 -14.10 -3.65
C ASP A 75 6.38 -14.60 -4.39
N TYR A 76 5.35 -13.77 -4.52
CA TYR A 76 4.19 -14.08 -5.35
C TYR A 76 4.51 -14.33 -6.82
N LEU A 77 5.59 -13.73 -7.34
CA LEU A 77 6.07 -13.99 -8.70
C LEU A 77 6.69 -15.38 -8.87
N LYS A 78 7.01 -16.06 -7.77
CA LYS A 78 7.50 -17.45 -7.74
C LYS A 78 6.37 -18.48 -7.65
N ILE A 79 5.13 -18.03 -7.40
CA ILE A 79 3.97 -18.92 -7.32
C ILE A 79 3.62 -19.42 -8.72
N SER A 80 3.36 -20.72 -8.83
CA SER A 80 2.91 -21.38 -10.06
C SER A 80 1.39 -21.52 -10.17
N ASN A 81 0.64 -21.42 -9.07
CA ASN A 81 -0.81 -21.56 -9.04
C ASN A 81 -1.48 -20.61 -8.03
N PHE A 82 -2.38 -19.75 -8.50
CA PHE A 82 -3.21 -18.88 -7.67
C PHE A 82 -4.61 -19.46 -7.47
N SER A 83 -4.73 -20.63 -6.82
CA SER A 83 -6.07 -21.13 -6.44
C SER A 83 -6.72 -20.20 -5.41
N ILE A 84 -8.05 -20.15 -5.37
CA ILE A 84 -8.79 -19.31 -4.40
C ILE A 84 -8.42 -19.71 -2.96
N ASP A 85 -8.31 -21.01 -2.69
CA ASP A 85 -7.97 -21.52 -1.35
C ASP A 85 -6.53 -21.13 -0.98
N TYR A 86 -5.59 -21.23 -1.92
CA TYR A 86 -4.22 -20.77 -1.72
C TYR A 86 -4.15 -19.27 -1.44
N LEU A 87 -4.90 -18.44 -2.18
CA LEU A 87 -4.96 -16.98 -1.98
C LEU A 87 -5.53 -16.60 -0.61
N LYS A 88 -6.54 -17.33 -0.12
CA LYS A 88 -7.11 -17.13 1.22
C LYS A 88 -6.12 -17.49 2.32
N GLU A 89 -5.35 -18.56 2.13
CA GLU A 89 -4.36 -19.03 3.10
C GLU A 89 -3.06 -18.22 3.07
N ASN A 90 -2.73 -17.61 1.92
CA ASN A 90 -1.47 -16.91 1.69
C ASN A 90 -1.67 -15.44 1.34
N GLU A 91 -2.55 -14.75 2.09
CA GLU A 91 -2.82 -13.34 1.82
C GLU A 91 -1.53 -12.50 1.80
N SER A 92 -0.49 -12.87 2.56
CA SER A 92 0.81 -12.17 2.57
C SER A 92 1.51 -12.12 1.21
N LEU A 93 1.21 -13.06 0.32
CA LEU A 93 1.72 -13.19 -1.05
C LEU A 93 0.82 -12.47 -2.06
N ILE A 94 -0.14 -11.68 -1.61
CA ILE A 94 -0.96 -10.86 -2.49
C ILE A 94 -0.27 -9.48 -2.65
N PRO A 95 -0.21 -8.91 -3.88
CA PRO A 95 0.29 -7.56 -4.14
C PRO A 95 -0.21 -6.49 -3.15
N ALA A 96 0.63 -5.50 -2.86
CA ALA A 96 0.38 -4.49 -1.81
C ALA A 96 -1.00 -3.83 -1.91
N CYS A 97 -1.42 -3.44 -3.12
CA CYS A 97 -2.71 -2.78 -3.35
C CYS A 97 -3.91 -3.67 -3.01
N GLN A 98 -3.78 -5.00 -3.15
CA GLN A 98 -4.87 -5.96 -2.93
C GLN A 98 -5.06 -6.27 -1.42
N ARG A 99 -4.05 -6.05 -0.57
CA ARG A 99 -4.17 -6.35 0.87
C ARG A 99 -4.60 -5.19 1.74
N VAL A 100 -4.10 -3.98 1.45
CA VAL A 100 -4.33 -2.81 2.31
C VAL A 100 -5.82 -2.49 2.45
N GLY A 101 -6.61 -2.92 1.48
CA GLY A 101 -8.06 -2.81 1.43
C GLY A 101 -8.86 -3.48 2.55
N SER A 102 -8.38 -4.58 3.14
CA SER A 102 -9.19 -5.33 4.12
C SER A 102 -9.28 -4.68 5.48
N SER A 103 -8.40 -3.74 5.81
CA SER A 103 -8.52 -2.96 7.04
C SER A 103 -9.44 -1.78 6.77
N GLU A 104 -10.58 -1.75 7.47
CA GLU A 104 -11.60 -0.70 7.29
C GLU A 104 -11.01 0.71 7.38
N LYS A 105 -10.05 0.93 8.28
CA LYS A 105 -9.37 2.22 8.47
C LYS A 105 -8.66 2.74 7.21
N TYR A 106 -8.16 1.87 6.33
CA TYR A 106 -7.49 2.28 5.09
C TYR A 106 -8.42 2.30 3.88
N ARG A 107 -9.61 1.69 3.98
CA ARG A 107 -10.53 1.53 2.85
C ARG A 107 -11.02 2.86 2.31
N LYS A 108 -11.41 3.81 3.17
CA LYS A 108 -11.81 5.17 2.75
C LYS A 108 -10.68 5.90 2.03
N LEU A 109 -9.46 5.82 2.56
CA LEU A 109 -8.26 6.37 1.95
C LEU A 109 -8.02 5.81 0.55
N LEU A 110 -8.12 4.48 0.38
CA LEU A 110 -7.91 3.81 -0.91
C LEU A 110 -9.02 4.06 -1.94
N LEU A 111 -10.23 4.39 -1.47
CA LEU A 111 -11.37 4.71 -2.31
C LEU A 111 -11.44 6.19 -2.70
N ASP A 112 -10.62 7.04 -2.08
CA ASP A 112 -10.59 8.47 -2.39
C ASP A 112 -10.04 8.68 -3.82
N PRO A 113 -10.85 9.21 -4.76
CA PRO A 113 -10.42 9.44 -6.13
C PRO A 113 -9.30 10.49 -6.21
N GLU A 114 -9.25 11.46 -5.28
CA GLU A 114 -8.19 12.49 -5.26
C GLU A 114 -6.82 11.89 -4.93
N LEU A 115 -6.79 10.74 -4.24
CA LEU A 115 -5.57 10.11 -3.78
C LEU A 115 -5.11 8.92 -4.63
N THR A 116 -5.88 8.49 -5.63
CA THR A 116 -5.58 7.29 -6.41
C THR A 116 -4.17 7.33 -7.00
N GLU A 117 -3.86 8.35 -7.80
CA GLU A 117 -2.56 8.46 -8.47
C GLU A 117 -1.41 8.62 -7.48
N TYR A 118 -1.65 9.34 -6.38
CA TYR A 118 -0.67 9.48 -5.31
C TYR A 118 -0.34 8.13 -4.68
N ILE A 119 -1.37 7.36 -4.29
CA ILE A 119 -1.21 6.05 -3.64
C ILE A 119 -0.51 5.08 -4.58
N VAL A 120 -0.93 5.01 -5.84
CA VAL A 120 -0.29 4.14 -6.85
C VAL A 120 1.18 4.53 -7.04
N GLY A 121 1.48 5.82 -7.18
CA GLY A 121 2.86 6.31 -7.29
C GLY A 121 3.71 5.99 -6.05
N ARG A 122 3.14 6.08 -4.84
CA ARG A 122 3.82 5.66 -3.61
C ARG A 122 4.11 4.17 -3.59
N ILE A 123 3.15 3.32 -3.98
CA ILE A 123 3.36 1.87 -4.08
C ILE A 123 4.47 1.58 -5.09
N MET A 124 4.43 2.18 -6.28
CA MET A 124 5.48 2.05 -7.30
C MET A 124 6.86 2.33 -6.69
N ILE A 125 7.06 3.50 -6.10
CA ILE A 125 8.36 3.92 -5.54
C ILE A 125 8.87 2.92 -4.49
N ARG A 126 7.99 2.46 -3.60
CA ARG A 126 8.36 1.58 -2.48
C ARG A 126 8.70 0.16 -2.93
N GLU A 127 8.02 -0.32 -3.97
CA GLU A 127 8.09 -1.71 -4.43
C GLU A 127 9.04 -1.91 -5.61
N ARG A 128 9.39 -0.83 -6.34
CA ARG A 128 10.18 -0.88 -7.57
C ARG A 128 11.46 -1.70 -7.46
N ASN A 129 12.26 -1.46 -6.41
CA ASN A 129 13.55 -2.12 -6.23
C ASN A 129 13.44 -3.63 -5.94
N ARG A 130 12.22 -4.11 -5.72
CA ARG A 130 11.93 -5.49 -5.38
C ARG A 130 11.16 -6.20 -6.49
N VAL A 131 10.15 -5.54 -7.05
CA VAL A 131 9.27 -6.11 -8.07
C VAL A 131 9.93 -6.09 -9.45
N VAL A 132 10.62 -5.01 -9.83
CA VAL A 132 11.24 -4.90 -11.16
C VAL A 132 12.30 -5.99 -11.36
N PRO A 133 13.26 -6.21 -10.45
CA PRO A 133 14.24 -7.29 -10.61
C PRO A 133 13.59 -8.68 -10.69
N ALA A 134 12.50 -8.91 -9.94
CA ALA A 134 11.79 -10.18 -9.96
C ALA A 134 11.03 -10.42 -11.28
N ILE A 135 10.52 -9.36 -11.92
CA ILE A 135 9.97 -9.47 -13.28
C ILE A 135 11.10 -9.79 -14.27
N GLN A 136 12.23 -9.07 -14.21
CA GLN A 136 13.38 -9.32 -15.09
C GLN A 136 13.91 -10.75 -14.96
N GLU A 137 14.06 -11.26 -13.73
CA GLU A 137 14.51 -12.63 -13.46
C GLU A 137 13.55 -13.66 -14.07
N LYS A 138 12.25 -13.37 -14.05
CA LYS A 138 11.22 -14.30 -14.54
C LYS A 138 11.06 -14.28 -16.06
N THR A 139 11.30 -13.14 -16.72
CA THR A 139 10.96 -12.95 -18.14
C THR A 139 12.16 -12.64 -19.03
N GLY A 140 13.37 -12.49 -18.47
CA GLY A 140 14.57 -12.10 -19.23
C GLY A 140 14.55 -10.66 -19.77
N LEU A 141 13.56 -9.85 -19.40
CA LEU A 141 13.35 -8.51 -19.97
C LEU A 141 14.38 -7.47 -19.48
N SER A 142 14.49 -6.41 -20.27
CA SER A 142 15.19 -5.19 -19.84
C SER A 142 14.51 -4.58 -18.60
N LYS A 143 15.26 -3.74 -17.89
CA LYS A 143 14.72 -3.03 -16.72
C LYS A 143 13.58 -2.08 -17.10
N GLU A 144 13.68 -1.44 -18.27
CA GLU A 144 12.66 -0.52 -18.79
C GLU A 144 11.35 -1.24 -19.13
N ASP A 145 11.44 -2.40 -19.78
CA ASP A 145 10.27 -3.21 -20.10
C ASP A 145 9.63 -3.80 -18.83
N ALA A 146 10.44 -4.27 -17.89
CA ALA A 146 9.95 -4.74 -16.60
C ALA A 146 9.26 -3.64 -15.79
N GLU A 147 9.75 -2.39 -15.87
CA GLU A 147 9.10 -1.22 -15.29
C GLU A 147 7.76 -0.91 -15.95
N THR A 148 7.68 -1.05 -17.28
CA THR A 148 6.43 -0.90 -18.04
C THR A 148 5.39 -1.94 -17.59
N LEU A 149 5.79 -3.20 -17.45
CA LEU A 149 4.91 -4.27 -16.95
C LEU A 149 4.51 -4.04 -15.50
N PHE A 150 5.42 -3.58 -14.63
CA PHE A 150 5.09 -3.25 -13.25
C PHE A 150 4.06 -2.11 -13.16
N LEU A 151 4.24 -1.06 -13.96
CA LEU A 151 3.30 0.06 -14.04
C LEU A 151 1.90 -0.43 -14.47
N TYR A 152 1.83 -1.16 -15.59
CA TYR A 152 0.57 -1.69 -16.12
C TYR A 152 -0.15 -2.57 -15.10
N THR A 153 0.57 -3.54 -14.52
CA THR A 153 -0.02 -4.50 -13.57
C THR A 153 -0.46 -3.84 -12.28
N LEU A 154 0.28 -2.86 -11.75
CA LEU A 154 -0.12 -2.14 -10.56
C LEU A 154 -1.38 -1.31 -10.79
N HIS A 155 -1.43 -0.52 -11.86
CA HIS A 155 -2.60 0.31 -12.19
C HIS A 155 -3.84 -0.55 -12.43
N GLY A 156 -3.71 -1.62 -13.24
CA GLY A 156 -4.81 -2.55 -13.52
C GLY A 156 -5.32 -3.22 -12.23
N SER A 157 -4.41 -3.73 -11.40
CA SER A 157 -4.76 -4.32 -10.11
C SER A 157 -5.47 -3.31 -9.21
N PHE A 158 -4.93 -2.10 -9.06
CA PHE A 158 -5.53 -1.07 -8.20
C PHE A 158 -6.95 -0.70 -8.67
N ALA A 159 -7.14 -0.53 -9.98
CA ALA A 159 -8.44 -0.21 -10.57
C ALA A 159 -9.50 -1.29 -10.27
N VAL A 160 -9.15 -2.57 -10.43
CA VAL A 160 -10.06 -3.69 -10.15
C VAL A 160 -10.35 -3.84 -8.66
N ASN A 161 -9.36 -3.61 -7.78
CA ASN A 161 -9.62 -3.57 -6.34
C ASN A 161 -10.60 -2.46 -5.97
N ARG A 162 -10.42 -1.26 -6.53
CA ARG A 162 -11.30 -0.12 -6.29
C ARG A 162 -12.71 -0.39 -6.82
N ALA A 163 -12.85 -1.01 -7.99
CA ALA A 163 -14.15 -1.43 -8.52
C ALA A 163 -14.88 -2.42 -7.59
N ASN A 164 -14.12 -3.29 -6.91
CA ASN A 164 -14.62 -4.18 -5.85
C ASN A 164 -14.73 -3.51 -4.47
N GLN A 165 -14.59 -2.18 -4.39
CA GLN A 165 -14.59 -1.39 -3.17
C GLN A 165 -13.57 -1.86 -2.11
N PHE A 166 -12.50 -2.56 -2.53
CA PHE A 166 -11.54 -3.22 -1.66
C PHE A 166 -12.18 -4.21 -0.65
N ARG A 167 -13.36 -4.75 -0.96
CA ARG A 167 -14.07 -5.72 -0.11
C ARG A 167 -13.68 -7.14 -0.50
N LYS A 168 -13.07 -7.89 0.42
CA LYS A 168 -12.70 -9.30 0.22
C LYS A 168 -13.91 -10.24 0.30
N ASN A 169 -14.70 -10.27 -0.76
CA ASN A 169 -15.79 -11.23 -0.95
C ASN A 169 -15.43 -12.25 -2.06
N ASN A 170 -16.30 -13.22 -2.32
CA ASN A 170 -16.04 -14.24 -3.34
C ASN A 170 -15.77 -13.65 -4.73
N LYS A 171 -16.47 -12.56 -5.09
CA LYS A 171 -16.23 -11.84 -6.35
C LYS A 171 -14.81 -11.26 -6.40
N TRP A 172 -14.35 -10.64 -5.32
CA TRP A 172 -13.00 -10.08 -5.24
C TRP A 172 -11.92 -11.17 -5.39
N TYR A 173 -12.07 -12.31 -4.69
CA TYR A 173 -11.13 -13.43 -4.83
C TYR A 173 -11.10 -13.98 -6.26
N HIS A 174 -12.27 -14.08 -6.91
CA HIS A 174 -12.36 -14.48 -8.31
C HIS A 174 -11.65 -13.50 -9.25
N ASP A 175 -11.93 -12.20 -9.13
CA ASP A 175 -11.32 -11.16 -9.97
C ASP A 175 -9.79 -11.11 -9.79
N VAL A 176 -9.30 -11.21 -8.54
CA VAL A 176 -7.86 -11.25 -8.23
C VAL A 176 -7.20 -12.50 -8.80
N GLN A 177 -7.82 -13.68 -8.66
CA GLN A 177 -7.31 -14.91 -9.26
C GLN A 177 -7.20 -14.79 -10.79
N LEU A 178 -8.24 -14.28 -11.44
CA LEU A 178 -8.25 -14.10 -12.90
C LEU A 178 -7.10 -13.20 -13.35
N LEU A 179 -6.92 -12.05 -12.70
CA LEU A 179 -5.84 -11.11 -13.02
C LEU A 179 -4.46 -11.71 -12.78
N ASN A 180 -4.24 -12.34 -11.63
CA ASN A 180 -2.95 -12.93 -11.30
C ASN A 180 -2.58 -14.05 -12.27
N ASN A 181 -3.56 -14.88 -12.69
CA ASN A 181 -3.35 -15.89 -13.71
C ASN A 181 -3.03 -15.27 -15.07
N PHE A 182 -3.77 -14.23 -15.49
CA PHE A 182 -3.49 -13.53 -16.74
C PHE A 182 -2.07 -12.94 -16.75
N THR A 183 -1.69 -12.22 -15.70
CA THR A 183 -0.36 -11.63 -15.55
C THR A 183 0.74 -12.68 -15.51
N LEU A 184 0.57 -13.76 -14.73
CA LEU A 184 1.56 -14.83 -14.61
C LEU A 184 1.78 -15.55 -15.95
N ASN A 185 0.72 -15.89 -16.66
CA ASN A 185 0.83 -16.51 -17.98
C ASN A 185 1.47 -15.55 -19.00
N GLY A 186 1.14 -14.27 -18.94
CA GLY A 186 1.81 -13.24 -19.74
C GLY A 186 3.32 -13.20 -19.50
N TYR A 187 3.75 -13.24 -18.23
CA TYR A 187 5.18 -13.32 -17.89
C TYR A 187 5.84 -14.59 -18.40
N ASN A 188 5.20 -15.75 -18.24
CA ASN A 188 5.75 -17.02 -18.70
C ASN A 188 5.87 -17.10 -20.23
N ALA A 189 5.00 -16.41 -20.97
CA ALA A 189 5.06 -16.37 -22.42
C ALA A 189 6.15 -15.44 -22.98
N LEU A 190 6.74 -14.57 -22.14
CA LEU A 190 7.84 -13.67 -22.49
C LEU A 190 9.22 -14.27 -22.20
N ASN A 191 9.28 -15.40 -21.49
CA ASN A 191 10.49 -16.13 -21.14
C ASN A 191 10.91 -17.12 -22.23
#